data_AF-A0A9E2PV37-F1
#
_entry.id   AF-A0A9E2PV37-F1
#
_cell.length_a   1.000
_cell.length_b   1.000
_cell.length_c   1.000
_cell.angle_alpha   90.00
_cell.angle_beta   90.00
_cell.angle_gamma   90.00
#
_symmetry.space_group_name_H-M   'P 1'
#
loop_
_entity.id
_entity.type
_entity.pdbx_description
1 polymer ?
#
loop_
_entity_poly.entity_id
_entity_poly.type
_entity_poly.pdbx_seq_one_letter_code
_entity_poly.pdbx_strand_id
1 'polypeptide(L)' 'MIECRGRNGWFNLYEASTYKSYEGRVAVQMRSKSPFRDMPPIFFAGPREEVLALLNELKAQVEED' A
#
# COMPACT_ATOMS: atom_id res chain seq x y z
N MET A 1 7.86 -11.02 -3.60
CA MET A 1 6.55 -10.78 -2.95
C MET A 1 6.75 -9.71 -1.89
N ILE A 2 5.89 -8.70 -1.86
CA ILE A 2 5.93 -7.63 -0.85
C ILE A 2 5.19 -8.08 0.42
N GLU A 3 5.86 -7.97 1.57
CA GLU A 3 5.28 -8.17 2.90
C GLU A 3 5.03 -6.82 3.59
N CYS A 4 3.90 -6.72 4.26
CA CYS A 4 3.44 -5.54 4.99
C CYS A 4 3.28 -5.87 6.47
N ARG A 5 3.59 -4.91 7.36
CA ARG A 5 3.35 -5.00 8.80
C ARG A 5 2.27 -4.00 9.20
N GLY A 6 1.04 -4.48 9.38
CA GLY A 6 -0.05 -3.71 9.99
C GLY A 6 0.03 -3.77 11.52
N ARG A 7 -0.96 -3.21 12.23
CA ARG A 7 -1.06 -3.32 13.71
C ARG A 7 -1.17 -4.78 14.19
N ASN A 8 -1.90 -5.60 13.44
CA ASN A 8 -2.28 -6.97 13.83
C ASN A 8 -1.30 -8.06 13.38
N GLY A 9 -0.24 -7.72 12.67
CA GLY A 9 0.78 -8.68 12.25
C GLY A 9 1.32 -8.40 10.87
N TRP A 10 2.16 -9.32 10.40
CA TRP A 10 2.64 -9.36 9.02
C TRP A 10 1.57 -9.90 8.08
N PHE A 11 1.53 -9.43 6.84
CA PHE A 11 0.67 -9.94 5.79
C PHE A 11 1.30 -9.73 4.41
N ASN A 12 0.95 -10.60 3.47
CA ASN A 12 1.35 -10.43 2.07
C ASN A 12 0.46 -9.37 1.42
N LEU A 13 1.09 -8.41 0.74
CA LEU A 13 0.38 -7.41 -0.03
C LEU A 13 -0.49 -8.09 -1.10
N TYR A 14 -1.76 -7.73 -1.14
CA TYR A 14 -2.69 -8.16 -2.19
C TYR A 14 -3.04 -7.03 -3.14
N GLU A 15 -3.34 -5.85 -2.59
CA GLU A 15 -3.74 -4.67 -3.33
C GLU A 15 -3.17 -3.43 -2.65
N ALA A 16 -2.70 -2.46 -3.44
CA ALA A 16 -2.34 -1.14 -2.99
C ALA A 16 -2.98 -0.09 -3.89
N SER A 17 -3.51 0.98 -3.30
CA SER A 17 -4.17 2.05 -4.05
C SER A 17 -4.01 3.38 -3.32
N THR A 18 -4.09 4.48 -4.07
CA THR A 18 -4.11 5.83 -3.50
C THR A 18 -5.53 6.40 -3.47
N TYR A 19 -5.83 7.25 -2.49
CA TYR A 19 -7.07 8.02 -2.46
C TYR A 19 -6.82 9.42 -1.89
N LYS A 20 -7.46 10.43 -2.48
CA LYS A 20 -7.43 11.81 -1.98
C LYS A 20 -8.50 11.99 -0.89
N SER A 21 -8.10 12.50 0.27
CA SER A 21 -9.03 12.93 1.31
C SER A 21 -9.50 14.35 1.05
N TYR A 22 -10.62 14.73 1.66
CA TYR A 22 -11.26 16.05 1.53
C TYR A 22 -10.35 17.26 1.84
N GLU A 23 -9.16 17.07 2.41
CA GLU A 23 -8.21 18.13 2.77
C GLU A 23 -6.99 18.22 1.84
N GLY A 24 -7.07 17.67 0.62
CA GLY A 24 -5.92 17.65 -0.31
C GLY A 24 -4.78 16.73 0.15
N ARG A 25 -5.06 15.84 1.12
CA ARG A 25 -4.10 14.81 1.54
C ARG A 25 -4.29 13.60 0.65
N VAL A 26 -3.17 12.98 0.28
CA VAL A 26 -3.18 11.67 -0.36
C VAL A 26 -2.88 10.62 0.71
N ALA A 27 -3.66 9.56 0.73
CA ALA A 27 -3.40 8.38 1.54
C ALA A 27 -3.16 7.17 0.64
N VAL A 28 -2.23 6.30 1.04
CA VAL A 28 -2.01 5.01 0.40
C VAL A 28 -2.69 3.95 1.25
N GLN A 29 -3.63 3.22 0.65
CA GLN A 29 -4.23 2.03 1.23
C GLN A 29 -3.47 0.80 0.76
N MET A 30 -3.22 -0.13 1.68
CA MET A 30 -2.70 -1.45 1.35
C MET A 30 -3.59 -2.50 2.01
N ARG A 31 -3.93 -3.55 1.27
CA ARG A 31 -4.86 -4.61 1.68
C ARG A 31 -4.22 -5.97 1.54
N SER A 32 -4.73 -6.91 2.34
CA SER A 32 -4.39 -8.32 2.21
C SER A 32 -5.59 -9.10 1.66
N LYS A 33 -5.39 -10.34 1.20
CA LYS A 33 -6.52 -11.24 0.87
C LYS A 33 -7.35 -11.63 2.11
N SER A 34 -6.84 -11.39 3.32
CA SER A 34 -7.52 -11.69 4.58
C SER A 34 -8.09 -10.41 5.21
N PRO A 35 -9.42 -10.22 5.19
CA PRO A 35 -10.05 -8.92 5.51
C PRO A 35 -9.79 -8.43 6.96
N PHE A 36 -9.45 -9.34 7.89
CA PHE A 36 -9.14 -8.98 9.28
C PHE A 36 -7.76 -8.33 9.48
N ARG A 37 -6.93 -8.22 8.43
CA ARG A 37 -5.60 -7.60 8.48
C ARG A 37 -5.52 -6.25 7.76
N ASP A 38 -6.64 -5.73 7.26
CA ASP A 38 -6.73 -4.46 6.53
C ASP A 38 -6.64 -3.28 7.50
N MET A 39 -5.44 -3.05 8.04
CA MET A 39 -5.07 -1.79 8.67
C MET A 39 -3.91 -1.16 7.89
N PRO A 40 -3.81 0.18 7.86
CA PRO A 40 -2.71 0.86 7.18
C PRO A 40 -1.38 0.28 7.67
N PRO A 41 -0.55 -0.28 6.78
CA PRO A 41 0.70 -0.87 7.20
C PRO A 41 1.63 0.22 7.72
N ILE A 42 2.28 -0.10 8.83
CA ILE A 42 3.31 0.74 9.46
C ILE A 42 4.62 0.62 8.66
N PHE A 43 4.78 -0.49 7.92
CA PHE A 43 5.98 -0.83 7.17
C PHE A 43 5.66 -1.82 6.04
N PHE A 44 6.38 -1.76 4.93
CA PHE A 44 6.39 -2.80 3.90
C PHE A 44 7.80 -3.02 3.34
N ALA A 45 8.10 -4.25 2.92
CA ALA A 45 9.38 -4.62 2.34
C ALA A 45 9.23 -5.77 1.34
N GLY A 46 10.17 -5.86 0.41
CA GLY A 46 10.23 -6.90 -0.59
C GLY A 46 11.45 -6.72 -1.49
N PRO A 47 11.58 -7.52 -2.56
CA PRO A 47 12.61 -7.34 -3.56
C PRO A 47 12.58 -5.92 -4.15
N ARG A 48 13.76 -5.33 -4.37
CA ARG A 48 13.90 -3.93 -4.83
C ARG A 48 13.04 -3.63 -6.06
N GLU A 49 13.03 -4.54 -7.03
CA GLU A 49 12.31 -4.37 -8.29
C GLU A 49 10.78 -4.31 -8.09
N GLU A 50 10.24 -5.17 -7.24
CA GLU A 50 8.81 -5.18 -6.91
C GLU A 50 8.40 -3.92 -6.15
N VAL A 51 9.22 -3.50 -5.17
CA VAL A 51 8.97 -2.27 -4.40
C VAL A 51 9.02 -1.05 -5.31
N LEU A 52 9.98 -0.99 -6.22
CA LEU A 52 10.11 0.13 -7.17
C LEU A 52 8.91 0.19 -8.13
N ALA A 53 8.46 -0.96 -8.64
CA ALA A 53 7.28 -1.04 -9.49
C ALA A 53 6.03 -0.51 -8.77
N LEU A 54 5.80 -0.94 -7.52
CA LEU A 54 4.70 -0.47 -6.69
C LEU A 54 4.76 1.04 -6.47
N LEU A 55 5.92 1.60 -6.15
CA LEU A 55 6.07 3.04 -5.92
C LEU A 55 5.77 3.86 -7.18
N ASN A 56 6.20 3.38 -8.35
CA ASN A 56 5.91 4.05 -9.62
C ASN A 56 4.42 4.03 -9.96
N GLU A 57 3.74 2.90 -9.72
CA GLU A 57 2.30 2.77 -9.91
C GLU A 57 1.52 3.73 -8.98
N LEU A 58 1.85 3.73 -7.69
CA LEU A 58 1.20 4.63 -6.72
C LEU A 58 1.46 6.10 -7.05
N LYS A 59 2.66 6.42 -7.53
CA LYS A 59 2.99 7.79 -7.98
C LYS A 59 2.12 8.20 -9.17
N ALA A 60 1.99 7.34 -10.18
CA ALA A 60 1.16 7.62 -11.35
C ALA A 60 -0.31 7.89 -10.96
N GLN A 61 -0.88 7.08 -10.05
CA GLN A 61 -2.24 7.29 -9.55
C GLN A 61 -2.44 8.65 -8.87
N VAL A 62 -1.39 9.22 -8.25
CA VAL A 62 -1.44 10.54 -7.61
C VAL A 62 -1.32 11.67 -8.62
N GLU A 63 -0.57 11.45 -9.71
CA GLU A 63 -0.31 12.45 -10.76
C GLU A 63 -1.40 12.49 -11.84
N GLU A 64 -2.15 11.40 -12.06
CA GLU A 64 -3.25 11.32 -13.05
C GLU A 64 -4.55 12.03 -12.62
N ASP A 65 -4.71 12.32 -11.32
CA ASP A 65 -5.86 12.99 -10.70
C ASP A 65 -5.54 14.42 -10.24
#